data_AF-A0A7K3W7W0-F1
#
_entry.id   AF-A0A7K3W7W0-F1
#
_cell.length_a   1.000
_cell.length_b   1.000
_cell.length_c   1.000
_cell.angle_alpha   90.00
_cell.angle_beta   90.00
_cell.angle_gamma   90.00
#
_symmetry.space_group_name_H-M   'P 1'
#
loop_
_entity.id
_entity.type
_entity.pdbx_description
1 polymer ?
#
loop_
_entity_poly.entity_id
_entity_poly.type
_entity_poly.pdbx_seq_one_letter_code
_entity_poly.pdbx_strand_id
1 'polypeptide(L)'
;MKVDFATLQTMAGQCQGEAADTTSRHATLSSSINSSVLEGWTDSQAAARFTELYEKWRLASQQVSDALTGMGTLLTDVGSAYQQHETDMAARISAMI
;
A
#
# COMPACT_ATOMS: atom_id res chain seq x y z
N MET A 1 -6.02 10.51 25.15
CA MET A 1 -5.28 10.13 23.91
C MET A 1 -6.30 9.64 22.92
N LYS A 2 -6.40 10.18 21.69
CA LYS A 2 -7.54 9.90 20.79
C LYS A 2 -7.33 8.70 19.85
N VAL A 3 -6.09 8.20 19.74
CA VAL A 3 -5.72 7.00 19.01
C VAL A 3 -4.66 6.27 19.84
N ASP A 4 -4.87 4.99 20.14
CA ASP A 4 -3.91 4.15 20.87
C ASP A 4 -3.02 3.34 19.93
N PHE A 5 -1.94 2.77 20.47
CA PHE A 5 -0.97 1.98 19.71
C PHE A 5 -1.62 0.79 18.98
N ALA A 6 -2.56 0.10 19.62
CA ALA A 6 -3.26 -1.04 19.02
C ALA A 6 -4.06 -0.63 17.78
N THR A 7 -4.70 0.54 17.83
CA THR A 7 -5.43 1.12 16.70
C THR A 7 -4.48 1.47 15.55
N LEU A 8 -3.34 2.10 15.84
CA LEU A 8 -2.32 2.42 14.83
C LEU A 8 -1.78 1.16 14.15
N GLN A 9 -1.45 0.12 14.93
CA GLN A 9 -0.92 -1.13 14.41
C GLN A 9 -1.95 -1.91 13.58
N THR A 10 -3.22 -1.90 14.01
CA THR A 10 -4.32 -2.49 13.24
C THR A 10 -4.49 -1.80 11.90
N MET A 11 -4.54 -0.46 11.89
CA MET A 11 -4.71 0.30 10.66
C MET A 11 -3.49 0.17 9.75
N ALA A 12 -2.28 0.11 10.32
CA ALA A 12 -1.06 -0.15 9.56
C ALA A 12 -1.13 -1.49 8.81
N GLY A 13 -1.53 -2.55 9.52
CA GLY A 13 -1.72 -3.88 8.95
C GLY A 13 -2.82 -3.91 7.89
N GLN A 14 -3.93 -3.20 8.10
CA GLN A 14 -4.99 -3.06 7.10
C GLN A 14 -4.49 -2.38 5.82
N CYS A 15 -3.78 -1.24 5.93
CA CYS A 15 -3.24 -0.55 4.77
C CYS A 15 -2.26 -1.45 3.98
N GLN A 16 -1.39 -2.18 4.67
CA GLN A 16 -0.43 -3.09 4.02
C GLN A 16 -1.12 -4.30 3.36
N GLY A 17 -2.13 -4.87 4.02
CA GLY A 17 -2.94 -5.98 3.47
C GLY A 17 -3.68 -5.55 2.21
N GLU A 18 -4.39 -4.42 2.26
CA GLU A 18 -5.11 -3.87 1.11
C GLU A 18 -4.16 -3.52 -0.06
N ALA A 19 -2.94 -3.04 0.22
CA ALA A 19 -1.92 -2.82 -0.81
C ALA A 19 -1.52 -4.12 -1.52
N ALA A 20 -1.30 -5.19 -0.75
CA ALA A 20 -0.91 -6.50 -1.28
C ALA A 20 -2.03 -7.12 -2.12
N ASP A 21 -3.26 -7.11 -1.61
CA ASP A 21 -4.43 -7.64 -2.30
C ASP A 21 -4.71 -6.87 -3.59
N THR A 22 -4.63 -5.53 -3.53
CA THR A 22 -4.79 -4.65 -4.70
C THR A 22 -3.73 -4.93 -5.75
N THR A 23 -2.46 -5.06 -5.34
CA THR A 23 -1.34 -5.40 -6.24
C THR A 23 -1.57 -6.75 -6.93
N SER A 24 -1.99 -7.77 -6.18
CA SER A 24 -2.26 -9.11 -6.70
C SER A 24 -3.40 -9.11 -7.73
N ARG A 25 -4.50 -8.41 -7.44
CA ARG A 25 -5.66 -8.27 -8.35
C ARG A 25 -5.28 -7.53 -9.63
N HIS A 26 -4.52 -6.44 -9.50
CA HIS A 26 -4.04 -5.67 -10.65
C HIS A 26 -3.04 -6.47 -11.50
N ALA A 27 -2.13 -7.23 -10.89
CA ALA A 27 -1.20 -8.11 -11.61
C ALA A 27 -1.95 -9.20 -12.39
N THR A 28 -2.97 -9.81 -11.79
CA THR A 28 -3.82 -10.81 -12.45
C THR A 28 -4.55 -10.22 -13.66
N LEU A 29 -5.18 -9.04 -13.50
CA LEU A 29 -5.87 -8.37 -14.60
C LEU A 29 -4.90 -7.94 -15.69
N SER A 30 -3.74 -7.39 -15.33
CA SER A 30 -2.68 -7.00 -16.26
C SER A 30 -2.21 -8.19 -17.10
N SER A 31 -1.94 -9.34 -16.48
CA SER A 31 -1.58 -10.58 -17.18
C SER A 31 -2.68 -11.04 -18.16
N SER A 32 -3.95 -11.01 -17.73
CA SER A 32 -5.09 -11.37 -18.58
C SER A 32 -5.25 -10.41 -19.77
N ILE A 33 -5.07 -9.10 -19.56
CA ILE A 33 -5.16 -8.10 -20.64
C ILE A 33 -4.04 -8.29 -21.65
N ASN A 34 -2.80 -8.50 -21.19
CA ASN A 34 -1.65 -8.69 -22.08
C ASN A 34 -1.83 -9.92 -22.96
N SER A 35 -2.16 -11.06 -22.34
CA SER A 35 -2.31 -12.36 -23.05
C SER A 35 -3.54 -12.45 -23.96
N SER A 36 -4.58 -11.65 -23.73
CA SER A 36 -5.81 -11.73 -24.53
C SER A 36 -5.95 -10.59 -25.52
N VAL A 37 -5.81 -9.35 -25.05
CA VAL A 37 -6.15 -8.15 -25.81
C VAL A 37 -4.92 -7.65 -26.55
N LEU A 38 -3.80 -7.42 -25.86
CA LEU A 38 -2.65 -6.78 -26.47
C LEU A 38 -1.83 -7.71 -27.38
N GLU A 39 -1.82 -9.02 -27.13
CA GLU A 39 -1.16 -9.99 -28.02
C GLU A 39 -1.94 -10.27 -29.32
N GLY A 40 -3.27 -10.14 -29.30
CA GLY A 40 -4.14 -10.49 -30.45
C GLY A 40 -4.73 -9.29 -31.21
N TRP A 41 -4.71 -8.10 -30.63
CA TRP A 41 -5.36 -6.91 -31.17
C TRP A 41 -4.39 -5.73 -31.17
N THR A 42 -3.58 -5.63 -32.23
CA THR A 42 -2.54 -4.59 -32.39
C THR A 42 -2.79 -3.65 -33.57
N ASP A 43 -3.47 -4.12 -34.62
CA ASP A 43 -3.48 -3.45 -35.92
C ASP A 43 -4.67 -2.50 -36.12
N SER A 44 -5.10 -1.81 -35.05
CA SER A 44 -6.20 -0.85 -35.13
C SER A 44 -5.97 0.40 -34.28
N GLN A 45 -6.58 1.52 -34.67
CA GLN A 45 -6.56 2.74 -33.86
C GLN A 45 -7.20 2.51 -32.48
N ALA A 46 -8.17 1.61 -32.38
CA ALA A 46 -8.79 1.23 -31.11
C ALA A 46 -7.82 0.47 -30.19
N ALA A 47 -6.97 -0.41 -30.74
CA ALA A 47 -5.92 -1.09 -29.99
C ALA A 47 -4.89 -0.11 -29.41
N ALA A 48 -4.48 0.89 -30.19
CA ALA A 48 -3.59 1.95 -29.71
C ALA A 48 -4.23 2.75 -28.56
N ARG A 49 -5.50 3.15 -28.71
CA ARG A 49 -6.25 3.85 -27.64
C ARG A 49 -6.43 3.00 -26.39
N PHE A 50 -6.68 1.71 -26.55
CA PHE A 50 -6.80 0.79 -25.43
C PHE A 50 -5.46 0.66 -24.68
N THR A 51 -4.35 0.52 -25.40
CA THR A 51 -3.00 0.46 -24.81
C THR A 51 -2.69 1.73 -24.00
N GLU A 52 -3.04 2.92 -24.52
CA GLU A 52 -2.90 4.18 -23.78
C GLU A 52 -3.70 4.18 -22.47
N LEU A 53 -4.94 3.68 -22.48
CA LEU A 53 -5.78 3.58 -21.29
C LEU A 53 -5.25 2.55 -20.30
N TYR A 54 -4.76 1.42 -20.80
CA TYR A 54 -4.17 0.36 -20.00
C TYR A 54 -2.92 0.84 -19.24
N GLU A 55 -2.00 1.54 -19.91
CA GLU A 55 -0.81 2.08 -19.24
C GLU A 55 -1.17 3.14 -18.18
N LYS A 56 -2.15 4.01 -18.47
CA LYS A 56 -2.67 4.97 -17.47
C LYS A 56 -3.25 4.24 -16.25
N TRP A 57 -4.07 3.22 -16.48
CA TRP A 57 -4.63 2.40 -15.41
C TRP A 57 -3.53 1.70 -14.61
N ARG A 58 -2.52 1.11 -15.27
CA ARG A 58 -1.40 0.41 -14.61
C ARG A 58 -0.62 1.35 -13.69
N LEU A 59 -0.29 2.56 -14.16
CA LEU A 59 0.43 3.56 -13.37
C LEU A 59 -0.41 4.08 -12.19
N ALA A 60 -1.71 4.35 -12.39
CA ALA A 60 -2.58 4.78 -11.31
C ALA A 60 -2.77 3.68 -10.25
N SER A 61 -2.89 2.44 -10.69
CA SER A 61 -3.02 1.25 -9.85
C SER A 61 -1.80 1.02 -8.96
N GLN A 62 -0.60 1.24 -9.51
CA GLN A 62 0.64 1.20 -8.73
C GLN A 62 0.65 2.29 -7.66
N GLN A 63 0.31 3.54 -8.02
CA GLN A 63 0.29 4.66 -7.08
C GLN A 63 -0.65 4.44 -5.89
N VAL A 64 -1.79 3.78 -6.09
CA VAL A 64 -2.70 3.42 -4.99
C VAL A 64 -2.03 2.44 -4.02
N SER A 65 -1.35 1.43 -4.54
CA SER A 65 -0.68 0.41 -3.72
C SER A 65 0.52 1.01 -2.97
N ASP A 66 1.27 1.91 -3.61
CA ASP A 66 2.37 2.65 -2.99
C ASP A 66 1.86 3.58 -1.87
N ALA A 67 0.75 4.28 -2.10
CA ALA A 67 0.13 5.13 -1.08
C ALA A 67 -0.35 4.33 0.13
N LEU A 68 -1.02 3.19 -0.10
CA LEU A 68 -1.45 2.27 0.97
C LEU A 68 -0.24 1.74 1.76
N THR A 69 0.82 1.33 1.07
CA THR A 69 2.06 0.90 1.71
C THR A 69 2.68 2.01 2.55
N GLY A 70 2.78 3.23 2.00
CA GLY A 70 3.32 4.40 2.69
C GLY A 70 2.53 4.78 3.94
N MET A 71 1.19 4.73 3.88
CA MET A 71 0.34 4.93 5.05
C MET A 71 0.61 3.87 6.12
N GLY A 72 0.71 2.59 5.73
CA GLY A 72 1.01 1.51 6.67
C GLY A 72 2.37 1.65 7.33
N THR A 73 3.41 2.02 6.57
CA THR A 73 4.75 2.29 7.10
C THR A 73 4.72 3.46 8.08
N LEU A 74 4.11 4.59 7.71
CA LEU A 74 4.01 5.75 8.60
C LEU A 74 3.31 5.41 9.92
N LEU A 75 2.21 4.65 9.87
CA LEU A 75 1.49 4.24 11.07
C LEU A 75 2.33 3.29 11.95
N THR A 76 3.13 2.41 11.34
CA THR A 76 4.07 1.53 12.04
C THR A 76 5.18 2.33 12.73
N ASP A 77 5.74 3.31 12.04
CA ASP A 77 6.80 4.18 12.57
C ASP A 77 6.29 5.02 13.76
N VAL A 78 5.10 5.61 13.61
CA VAL A 78 4.45 6.36 14.69
C VAL A 78 4.14 5.46 15.88
N GLY A 79 3.62 4.24 15.66
CA GLY A 79 3.40 3.27 16.71
C GLY A 79 4.69 2.93 17.46
N SER A 80 5.77 2.67 16.73
CA SER A 80 7.10 2.35 17.31
C SER A 80 7.64 3.50 18.14
N ALA A 81 7.48 4.75 17.68
CA ALA A 81 7.88 5.94 18.42
C ALA A 81 7.10 6.10 19.74
N TYR A 82 5.79 5.78 19.75
CA TYR A 82 5.00 5.78 20.99
C TYR A 82 5.51 4.75 22.00
N GLN A 83 5.76 3.51 21.56
CA GLN A 83 6.26 2.46 22.44
C GLN A 83 7.66 2.77 23.00
N GLN A 84 8.54 3.36 22.18
CA GLN A 84 9.85 3.81 22.63
C GLN A 84 9.72 4.90 23.71
N HIS A 85 8.86 5.89 23.48
CA HIS A 85 8.63 6.97 24.44
C HIS A 85 8.13 6.44 25.80
N GLU A 86 7.22 5.47 25.80
CA GLU A 86 6.77 4.81 27.04
C GLU A 86 7.90 4.05 27.75
N THR A 87 8.76 3.37 26.99
CA THR A 87 9.92 2.65 27.52
C THR A 87 10.94 3.60 28.15
N ASP A 88 11.24 4.72 27.50
CA ASP A 88 12.17 5.75 28.01
C ASP A 88 11.64 6.39 29.30
N MET A 89 10.33 6.63 29.38
CA MET A 89 9.68 7.14 30.59
C MET A 89 9.77 6.14 31.75
N ALA A 90 9.53 4.85 31.49
CA ALA A 90 9.68 3.80 32.49
C ALA A 90 11.13 3.66 32.99
N ALA A 91 12.11 3.77 32.08
CA ALA A 91 13.53 3.74 32.41
C ALA A 91 13.94 4.92 33.30
N ARG A 92 13.44 6.13 33.01
CA ARG A 92 13.69 7.33 33.84
C ARG A 92 13.12 7.18 35.25
N ILE A 93 11.90 6.67 35.39
CA ILE A 93 11.28 6.42 36.70
C ILE A 93 12.10 5.38 37.47
N SER A 94 12.50 4.29 36.81
CA SER A 94 13.31 3.24 37.43
C SER A 94 14.68 3.74 37.90
N ALA A 95 15.25 4.74 37.22
CA ALA A 95 16.52 5.36 37.61
C ALA A 95 16.40 6.37 38.77
N MET A 96 15.17 6.76 39.17
CA MET A 96 14.90 7.69 40.27
C MET A 96 14.51 7.00 41.59
N ILE A 97 14.36 5.67 41.57
CA ILE A 97 14.04 4.81 42.74
C ILE A 97 15.31 4.09 43.17
#